data_AF-A0A834MV07-F1
#
_entry.id   AF-A0A834MV07-F1
#
_cell.length_a   1.000
_cell.length_b   1.000
_cell.length_c   1.000
_cell.angle_alpha   90.00
_cell.angle_beta   90.00
_cell.angle_gamma   90.00
#
_symmetry.space_group_name_H-M   'P 1'
#
loop_
_entity.id
_entity.type
_entity.pdbx_description
1 polymer ?
#
loop_
_entity_poly.entity_id
_entity_poly.type
_entity_poly.pdbx_seq_one_letter_code
_entity_poly.pdbx_strand_id
1 'polypeptide(L)'
;MTGTTRIEDKSVDSSKRKSYESVERDLSSIIKKIEELNILTRAIVLLRANTRRKSIGIRIRGKHLWILSFLLLWFVGSFGWKYVLSTYRYDKCLVEFPIITQKIFRPPEDCSICWDVQNIEKISNVDPVYFEERYAYSGKPVVIMDAMTNWTATKIFSYSFFKSLYEGEQAGCQFFPYKTEFRSLLDVFNMSKSRSLLEAGTKPWYVGWSNCDGKIGTVLRQHYQRPYFLPPTAESEKTDWIFMGSHGYGAPMHVDDVEHPSWQAQIRGEKQWILQPPRECHYTCKQLEVVVRTGEIIVLDTNRWYHQTKIVSEDMSITIGAEYD
;
A
#
# COMPACT_ATOMS: atom_id res chain seq x y z
N MET A 1 -30.72 -24.73 25.33
CA MET A 1 -30.33 -23.83 26.44
C MET A 1 -28.88 -23.46 26.23
N THR A 2 -28.64 -22.38 25.50
CA THR A 2 -27.31 -21.88 25.14
C THR A 2 -27.26 -20.43 25.58
N GLY A 3 -26.38 -20.15 26.54
CA GLY A 3 -26.18 -18.83 27.13
C GLY A 3 -25.38 -17.92 26.19
N THR A 4 -25.92 -16.74 25.96
CA THR A 4 -25.26 -15.61 25.31
C THR A 4 -24.98 -14.56 26.39
N THR A 5 -23.71 -14.43 26.78
CA THR A 5 -23.21 -13.32 27.60
C THR A 5 -22.97 -12.09 26.72
N ARG A 6 -23.62 -11.01 27.14
CA ARG A 6 -23.66 -9.65 26.60
C ARG A 6 -22.34 -8.94 26.95
N ILE A 7 -21.67 -8.33 25.98
CA ILE A 7 -20.59 -7.36 26.24
C ILE A 7 -21.23 -5.98 26.39
N GLU A 8 -20.91 -5.32 27.49
CA GLU A 8 -21.34 -3.97 27.87
C GLU A 8 -20.74 -2.91 26.92
N ASP A 9 -21.63 -2.11 26.32
CA ASP A 9 -21.28 -0.90 25.60
C ASP A 9 -21.21 0.26 26.60
N LYS A 10 -20.06 0.94 26.69
CA LYS A 10 -19.88 2.12 27.52
C LYS A 10 -20.70 3.28 26.94
N SER A 11 -21.70 3.71 27.69
CA SER A 11 -22.50 4.90 27.43
C SER A 11 -21.64 6.16 27.35
N VAL A 12 -21.57 6.79 26.17
CA VAL A 12 -21.07 8.16 26.02
C VAL A 12 -22.25 9.12 26.13
N ASP A 13 -22.16 9.99 27.13
CA ASP A 13 -23.10 11.04 27.52
C ASP A 13 -23.50 11.96 26.33
N SER A 14 -24.79 11.97 25.99
CA SER A 14 -25.34 12.69 24.83
C SER A 14 -25.75 14.14 25.13
N SER A 15 -25.36 14.72 26.28
CA SER A 15 -25.92 16.00 26.75
C SER A 15 -25.13 17.28 26.39
N LYS A 16 -24.07 17.23 25.56
CA LYS A 16 -23.21 18.40 25.26
C LYS A 16 -22.81 18.59 23.78
N ARG A 17 -23.74 18.45 22.83
CA ARG A 17 -23.53 18.94 21.45
C ARG A 17 -24.25 20.27 21.27
N LYS A 18 -23.51 21.38 21.23
CA LYS A 18 -24.05 22.69 20.82
C LYS A 18 -24.60 22.55 19.39
N SER A 19 -25.84 23.00 19.17
CA SER A 19 -26.44 23.07 17.82
C SER A 19 -25.53 23.89 16.90
N TYR A 20 -25.43 23.48 15.63
CA TYR A 20 -24.69 24.18 14.58
C TYR A 20 -25.04 25.68 14.54
N GLU A 21 -26.32 26.01 14.70
CA GLU A 21 -26.83 27.40 14.73
C GLU A 21 -26.32 28.21 15.94
N SER A 22 -25.98 27.55 17.05
CA SER A 22 -25.36 28.22 18.21
C SER A 22 -23.89 28.52 17.93
N VAL A 23 -23.19 27.63 17.22
CA VAL A 23 -21.78 27.82 16.87
C VAL A 23 -21.65 28.94 15.82
N GLU A 24 -22.57 28.99 14.86
CA GLU A 24 -22.60 30.04 13.83
C GLU A 24 -22.85 31.44 14.42
N ARG A 25 -23.72 31.55 15.42
CA ARG A 25 -23.95 32.80 16.17
C ARG A 25 -22.75 33.21 17.01
N ASP A 26 -22.12 32.27 17.70
CA ASP A 26 -20.90 32.52 18.49
C ASP A 26 -19.76 33.01 17.57
N LEU A 27 -19.59 32.38 16.40
CA LEU A 27 -18.56 32.76 15.43
C LEU A 27 -18.81 34.15 14.82
N SER A 28 -20.05 34.44 14.41
CA SER A 28 -20.43 35.75 13.89
C SER A 28 -20.21 36.87 14.91
N SER A 29 -20.47 36.61 16.19
CA SER A 29 -20.20 37.55 17.29
C SER A 29 -18.71 37.87 17.46
N ILE A 30 -17.86 36.84 17.35
CA ILE A 30 -16.41 36.98 17.46
C ILE A 30 -15.84 37.77 16.29
N ILE A 31 -16.29 37.48 15.06
CA ILE A 31 -15.85 38.20 13.85
C ILE A 31 -16.19 39.68 13.96
N LYS A 32 -17.41 40.01 14.40
CA LYS A 32 -17.85 41.40 14.57
C LYS A 32 -17.02 42.15 15.62
N LYS A 33 -16.67 41.49 16.73
CA LYS A 33 -15.75 42.05 17.74
C LYS A 33 -14.34 42.27 17.18
N ILE A 34 -13.85 41.38 16.33
CA ILE A 34 -12.53 41.51 15.69
C ILE A 34 -12.51 42.70 14.72
N GLU A 35 -13.59 42.92 13.97
CA GLU A 35 -13.75 44.09 13.10
C GLU A 35 -13.80 45.39 13.92
N GLU A 36 -14.55 45.43 15.02
CA GLU A 36 -14.64 46.60 15.91
C GLU A 36 -13.31 46.94 16.61
N LEU A 37 -12.48 45.93 16.91
CA LEU A 37 -11.22 46.12 17.63
C LEU A 37 -10.11 46.78 16.78
N ASN A 38 -10.30 46.93 15.46
CA ASN A 38 -9.42 47.68 14.54
C ASN A 38 -7.91 47.39 14.74
N ILE A 39 -7.60 46.14 15.09
CA ILE A 39 -6.29 45.69 15.59
C ILE A 39 -5.22 45.80 14.52
N LEU A 40 -5.57 45.51 13.26
CA LEU A 40 -4.66 45.63 12.13
C LEU A 40 -4.18 47.07 11.96
N THR A 41 -5.08 48.04 12.10
CA THR A 41 -4.78 49.46 11.94
C THR A 41 -3.87 49.97 13.06
N ARG A 42 -4.12 49.55 14.31
CA ARG A 42 -3.22 49.86 15.44
C ARG A 42 -1.86 49.17 15.33
N ALA A 43 -1.82 47.91 14.90
CA ALA A 43 -0.57 47.17 14.68
C ALA A 43 0.27 47.81 13.57
N ILE A 44 -0.36 48.26 12.47
CA ILE A 44 0.33 48.97 11.37
C ILE A 44 0.85 50.33 11.82
N VAL A 45 0.09 51.08 12.63
CA VAL A 45 0.56 52.36 13.18
C VAL A 45 1.74 52.16 14.13
N LEU A 46 1.70 51.13 14.99
CA LEU A 46 2.81 50.80 15.89
C LEU A 46 4.04 50.29 15.13
N LEU A 47 3.87 49.48 14.08
CA LEU A 47 4.96 49.06 13.19
C LEU A 47 5.59 50.25 12.47
N ARG A 48 4.78 51.19 11.96
CA ARG A 48 5.27 52.43 11.33
C ARG A 48 5.96 53.37 12.32
N ALA A 49 5.51 53.42 13.58
CA ALA A 49 6.17 54.19 14.63
C ALA A 49 7.50 53.55 15.06
N ASN A 50 7.57 52.22 15.13
CA ASN A 50 8.77 51.49 15.54
C ASN A 50 9.87 51.50 14.46
N THR A 51 9.50 51.44 13.18
CA THR A 51 10.45 51.58 12.07
C THR A 51 11.07 52.98 11.96
N ARG A 52 10.38 54.02 12.43
CA ARG A 52 10.94 55.39 12.53
C ARG A 52 11.87 55.59 13.73
N ARG A 53 11.82 54.74 14.76
CA ARG A 53 12.55 54.92 16.03
C ARG A 53 13.91 54.23 16.09
N LYS A 54 14.22 53.32 15.16
CA LYS A 54 15.54 52.64 15.07
C LYS A 54 16.10 52.72 13.66
N SER A 55 16.52 53.91 13.24
CA SER A 55 17.58 54.04 12.25
C SER A 55 18.92 53.92 12.97
N ILE A 56 19.33 52.69 13.27
CA ILE A 56 20.77 52.43 13.43
C ILE A 56 21.27 52.35 11.99
N GLY A 57 21.76 53.48 11.48
CA GLY A 57 22.30 53.57 10.13
C GLY A 57 23.54 52.70 10.00
N ILE A 58 23.37 51.44 9.63
CA ILE A 58 24.47 50.64 9.09
C ILE A 58 24.78 51.26 7.73
N ARG A 59 25.86 52.02 7.66
CA ARG A 59 26.34 52.65 6.43
C ARG A 59 27.00 51.58 5.55
N ILE A 60 26.19 50.71 4.95
CA ILE A 60 26.65 49.77 3.94
C ILE A 60 26.96 50.60 2.69
N ARG A 61 28.24 50.77 2.37
CA ARG A 61 28.70 51.37 1.11
C ARG A 61 28.01 50.63 -0.04
N GLY A 62 27.21 51.34 -0.84
CA GLY A 62 26.36 50.77 -1.91
C GLY A 62 27.09 49.90 -2.93
N LYS A 63 28.44 49.93 -2.96
CA LYS A 63 29.29 49.04 -3.76
C LYS A 63 29.20 47.56 -3.36
N HIS A 64 28.79 47.22 -2.14
CA HIS A 64 28.68 45.81 -1.69
C HIS A 64 27.26 45.23 -1.75
N LEU A 65 26.24 46.06 -1.97
CA LEU A 65 24.85 45.59 -2.10
C LEU A 65 24.65 44.71 -3.33
N TRP A 66 25.34 45.00 -4.42
CA TRP A 66 25.35 44.16 -5.62
C TRP A 66 25.97 42.78 -5.36
N ILE A 67 27.02 42.71 -4.53
CA ILE A 67 27.67 41.43 -4.17
C ILE A 67 26.73 40.58 -3.33
N LEU A 68 26.06 41.17 -2.34
CA LEU A 68 25.06 40.47 -1.52
C LEU A 68 23.85 40.00 -2.33
N SER A 69 23.39 40.81 -3.30
CA SER A 69 22.31 40.43 -4.22
C SER A 69 22.73 39.24 -5.09
N PHE A 70 23.94 39.25 -5.65
CA PHE A 70 24.48 38.13 -6.43
C PHE A 70 24.64 36.85 -5.59
N LEU A 71 25.13 36.97 -4.35
CA LEU A 71 25.25 35.83 -3.44
C LEU A 71 23.88 35.27 -3.07
N LEU A 72 22.88 36.12 -2.83
CA LEU A 72 21.51 35.67 -2.56
C LEU A 72 20.89 34.98 -3.78
N LEU A 73 21.02 35.55 -4.98
CA LEU A 73 20.57 34.95 -6.23
C LEU A 73 21.26 33.61 -6.50
N TRP A 74 22.56 33.52 -6.25
CA TRP A 74 23.31 32.27 -6.37
C TRP A 74 22.86 31.24 -5.34
N PHE A 75 22.61 31.65 -4.09
CA PHE A 75 22.14 30.74 -3.03
C PHE A 75 20.73 30.24 -3.32
N VAL A 76 19.80 31.12 -3.71
CA VAL A 76 18.44 30.77 -4.11
C VAL A 76 18.44 29.93 -5.37
N GLY A 77 19.27 30.27 -6.36
CA GLY A 77 19.45 29.48 -7.59
C GLY A 77 20.03 28.10 -7.31
N SER A 78 21.02 27.98 -6.43
CA SER A 78 21.64 26.70 -6.04
C SER A 78 20.67 25.83 -5.22
N PHE A 79 19.93 26.43 -4.30
CA PHE A 79 18.93 25.73 -3.50
C PHE A 79 17.73 25.30 -4.36
N GLY A 80 17.25 26.18 -5.24
CA GLY A 80 16.22 25.88 -6.22
C GLY A 80 16.67 24.80 -7.20
N TRP A 81 17.90 24.88 -7.70
CA TRP A 81 18.50 23.87 -8.58
C TRP A 81 18.64 22.52 -7.87
N LYS A 82 19.10 22.49 -6.61
CA LYS A 82 19.14 21.26 -5.80
C LYS A 82 17.76 20.69 -5.51
N TYR A 83 16.79 21.54 -5.21
CA TYR A 83 15.41 21.14 -4.95
C TYR A 83 14.79 20.56 -6.22
N VAL A 84 14.93 21.26 -7.34
CA VAL A 84 14.52 20.81 -8.67
C VAL A 84 15.22 19.51 -9.04
N LEU A 85 16.55 19.41 -8.95
CA LEU A 85 17.26 18.14 -9.22
C LEU A 85 16.85 17.02 -8.29
N SER A 86 16.51 17.31 -7.04
CA SER A 86 15.98 16.32 -6.09
C SER A 86 14.61 15.85 -6.56
N THR A 87 13.67 16.75 -6.81
CA THR A 87 12.32 16.41 -7.30
C THR A 87 12.37 15.69 -8.64
N TYR A 88 13.14 16.17 -9.62
CA TYR A 88 13.29 15.51 -10.93
C TYR A 88 14.05 14.18 -10.87
N ARG A 89 14.92 13.96 -9.88
CA ARG A 89 15.58 12.65 -9.71
C ARG A 89 14.69 11.60 -9.06
N TYR A 90 13.73 12.00 -8.25
CA TYR A 90 12.92 11.08 -7.46
C TYR A 90 11.48 10.93 -7.96
N ASP A 91 10.91 11.97 -8.55
CA ASP A 91 9.53 11.95 -9.05
C ASP A 91 9.54 11.78 -10.57
N LYS A 92 9.10 10.61 -11.03
CA LYS A 92 9.04 10.27 -12.47
C LYS A 92 8.04 11.12 -13.26
N CYS A 93 7.16 11.88 -12.59
CA CYS A 93 6.07 12.63 -13.20
C CYS A 93 6.02 14.10 -12.72
N LEU A 94 5.78 15.04 -13.65
CA LEU A 94 5.61 16.48 -13.36
C LEU A 94 4.34 16.79 -12.54
N VAL A 95 3.31 15.95 -12.70
CA VAL A 95 2.04 16.00 -11.97
C VAL A 95 1.62 14.56 -11.70
N GLU A 96 1.43 14.21 -10.43
CA GLU A 96 0.79 12.94 -10.06
C GLU A 96 -0.71 13.05 -10.34
N PHE A 97 -1.24 12.15 -11.17
CA PHE A 97 -2.69 12.03 -11.31
C PHE A 97 -3.26 11.47 -10.01
N PRO A 98 -4.36 12.03 -9.48
CA PRO A 98 -5.00 11.46 -8.29
C PRO A 98 -5.38 10.00 -8.54
N ILE A 99 -5.09 9.09 -7.61
CA ILE A 99 -5.41 7.64 -7.72
C ILE A 99 -6.89 7.39 -8.10
N ILE A 100 -7.78 8.31 -7.71
CA ILE A 100 -9.20 8.26 -8.04
C ILE A 100 -9.44 8.35 -9.56
N THR A 101 -8.67 9.15 -10.31
CA THR A 101 -8.88 9.31 -11.75
C THR A 101 -8.52 8.04 -12.51
N GLN A 102 -7.44 7.35 -12.14
CA GLN A 102 -7.07 6.06 -12.75
C GLN A 102 -8.20 5.03 -12.59
N LYS A 103 -8.86 5.00 -11.43
CA LYS A 103 -9.97 4.09 -11.16
C LYS A 103 -11.26 4.44 -11.92
N ILE A 104 -11.54 5.72 -12.12
CA ILE A 104 -12.75 6.18 -12.83
C ILE A 104 -12.64 5.92 -14.34
N PHE A 105 -11.44 6.04 -14.89
CA PHE A 105 -11.21 5.88 -16.33
C PHE A 105 -10.74 4.47 -16.73
N ARG A 106 -10.82 3.50 -15.81
CA ARG A 106 -10.60 2.09 -16.16
C ARG A 106 -11.64 1.66 -17.21
N PRO A 107 -11.25 0.96 -18.28
CA PRO A 107 -12.23 0.45 -19.25
C PRO A 107 -13.24 -0.48 -18.56
N PRO A 108 -14.50 -0.52 -19.05
CA PRO A 108 -15.50 -1.43 -18.50
C PRO A 108 -15.08 -2.88 -18.75
N GLU A 109 -15.25 -3.72 -17.73
CA GLU A 109 -14.93 -5.14 -17.74
C GLU A 109 -16.03 -5.97 -18.37
N ASP A 110 -15.64 -7.03 -19.09
CA ASP A 110 -16.56 -8.08 -19.53
C ASP A 110 -16.92 -9.01 -18.36
N CYS A 111 -18.21 -9.10 -18.04
CA CYS A 111 -18.73 -9.90 -16.94
C CYS A 111 -18.70 -11.42 -17.18
N SER A 112 -18.22 -11.88 -18.35
CA SER A 112 -18.00 -13.31 -18.63
C SER A 112 -17.04 -14.00 -17.63
N ILE A 113 -16.22 -13.24 -16.91
CA ILE A 113 -15.31 -13.73 -15.85
C ILE A 113 -16.02 -14.46 -14.70
N CYS A 114 -17.33 -14.30 -14.56
CA CYS A 114 -18.10 -14.82 -13.43
C CYS A 114 -19.34 -15.64 -13.80
N TRP A 115 -19.68 -15.77 -15.10
CA TRP A 115 -20.98 -16.32 -15.53
C TRP A 115 -21.31 -17.70 -14.95
N ASP A 116 -20.30 -18.55 -14.78
CA ASP A 116 -20.40 -19.90 -14.22
C ASP A 116 -19.64 -20.03 -12.87
N VAL A 117 -19.27 -18.91 -12.24
CA VAL A 117 -18.46 -18.93 -11.01
C VAL A 117 -19.36 -18.73 -9.79
N GLN A 118 -19.68 -19.83 -9.12
CA GLN A 118 -20.45 -19.80 -7.87
C GLN A 118 -19.58 -19.72 -6.62
N ASN A 119 -18.36 -20.24 -6.70
CA ASN A 119 -17.35 -20.22 -5.65
C ASN A 119 -15.97 -20.37 -6.31
N ILE A 120 -14.92 -19.99 -5.60
CA ILE A 120 -13.55 -20.23 -6.07
C ILE A 120 -13.28 -21.73 -5.92
N GLU A 121 -12.94 -22.39 -7.02
CA GLU A 121 -12.65 -23.82 -7.02
C GLU A 121 -11.28 -24.09 -6.39
N LYS A 122 -11.19 -25.19 -5.66
CA LYS A 122 -9.93 -25.73 -5.15
C LYS A 122 -9.65 -27.06 -5.84
N ILE A 123 -8.58 -27.12 -6.63
CA ILE A 123 -8.24 -28.27 -7.46
C ILE A 123 -6.79 -28.73 -7.22
N SER A 124 -6.45 -29.92 -7.70
CA SER A 124 -5.13 -30.55 -7.58
C SER A 124 -4.84 -31.40 -8.80
N ASN A 125 -3.58 -31.76 -8.99
CA ASN A 125 -3.10 -32.56 -10.12
C ASN A 125 -3.63 -32.02 -11.46
N VAL A 126 -3.42 -30.72 -11.67
CA VAL A 126 -4.02 -29.98 -12.77
C VAL A 126 -3.18 -30.10 -14.03
N ASP A 127 -3.78 -30.61 -15.10
CA ASP A 127 -3.12 -30.63 -16.40
C ASP A 127 -2.92 -29.18 -16.93
N PRO A 128 -1.71 -28.81 -17.39
CA PRO A 128 -1.46 -27.44 -17.87
C PRO A 128 -2.35 -27.00 -19.02
N VAL A 129 -2.78 -27.91 -19.91
CA VAL A 129 -3.68 -27.59 -21.03
C VAL A 129 -5.08 -27.29 -20.49
N TYR A 130 -5.56 -28.12 -19.56
CA TYR A 130 -6.84 -27.84 -18.90
C TYR A 130 -6.81 -26.50 -18.13
N PHE A 131 -5.69 -26.18 -17.47
CA PHE A 131 -5.52 -24.90 -16.79
C PHE A 131 -5.56 -23.73 -17.77
N GLU A 132 -4.88 -23.85 -18.91
CA GLU A 132 -4.86 -22.84 -19.98
C GLU A 132 -6.27 -22.54 -20.50
N GLU A 133 -6.99 -23.60 -20.90
CA GLU A 133 -8.31 -23.50 -21.51
C GLU A 133 -9.36 -22.92 -20.55
N ARG A 134 -9.27 -23.23 -19.26
CA ARG A 134 -10.32 -22.89 -18.28
C ARG A 134 -10.00 -21.64 -17.44
N TYR A 135 -8.75 -21.44 -17.03
CA TYR A 135 -8.42 -20.44 -16.00
C TYR A 135 -7.40 -19.40 -16.44
N ALA A 136 -6.32 -19.80 -17.15
CA ALA A 136 -5.14 -18.95 -17.36
C ALA A 136 -5.47 -17.55 -17.90
N TYR A 137 -6.40 -17.46 -18.85
CA TYR A 137 -6.76 -16.23 -19.56
C TYR A 137 -8.25 -15.90 -19.51
N SER A 138 -9.03 -16.62 -18.71
CA SER A 138 -10.48 -16.41 -18.62
C SER A 138 -10.88 -15.37 -17.58
N GLY A 139 -9.95 -14.99 -16.69
CA GLY A 139 -10.21 -14.15 -15.52
C GLY A 139 -10.92 -14.89 -14.38
N LYS A 140 -11.17 -16.20 -14.50
CA LYS A 140 -11.83 -16.99 -13.45
C LYS A 140 -10.83 -17.35 -12.34
N PRO A 141 -11.13 -17.03 -11.07
CA PRO A 141 -10.24 -17.36 -9.96
C PRO A 141 -10.22 -18.86 -9.66
N VAL A 142 -9.05 -19.37 -9.30
CA VAL A 142 -8.88 -20.78 -8.89
C VAL A 142 -7.77 -20.91 -7.85
N VAL A 143 -7.87 -21.92 -6.98
CA VAL A 143 -6.80 -22.28 -6.04
C VAL A 143 -6.28 -23.68 -6.37
N ILE A 144 -4.97 -23.80 -6.53
CA ILE A 144 -4.27 -25.06 -6.78
C ILE A 144 -3.64 -25.54 -5.47
N MET A 145 -4.06 -26.71 -4.98
CA MET A 145 -3.73 -27.15 -3.61
C MET A 145 -2.37 -27.84 -3.47
N ASP A 146 -1.78 -28.32 -4.57
CA ASP A 146 -0.59 -29.18 -4.57
C ASP A 146 0.61 -28.60 -5.35
N ALA A 147 0.52 -27.31 -5.72
CA ALA A 147 1.50 -26.64 -6.59
C ALA A 147 2.88 -26.43 -5.97
N MET A 148 3.01 -26.56 -4.64
CA MET A 148 4.25 -26.32 -3.91
C MET A 148 4.91 -27.60 -3.36
N THR A 149 4.49 -28.78 -3.80
CA THR A 149 4.96 -30.07 -3.24
C THR A 149 6.50 -30.20 -3.23
N ASN A 150 7.19 -29.64 -4.23
CA ASN A 150 8.64 -29.69 -4.37
C ASN A 150 9.37 -28.41 -3.92
N TRP A 151 8.68 -27.46 -3.28
CA TRP A 151 9.27 -26.18 -2.90
C TRP A 151 9.85 -26.25 -1.48
N THR A 152 11.08 -25.77 -1.32
CA THR A 152 11.71 -25.64 0.01
C THR A 152 11.34 -24.32 0.69
N ALA A 153 10.75 -23.37 -0.04
CA ALA A 153 10.34 -22.06 0.44
C ALA A 153 9.47 -22.13 1.71
N THR A 154 8.56 -23.11 1.81
CA THR A 154 7.68 -23.30 2.98
C THR A 154 8.44 -23.55 4.29
N LYS A 155 9.67 -24.05 4.21
CA LYS A 155 10.56 -24.31 5.35
C LYS A 155 11.59 -23.21 5.56
N ILE A 156 12.02 -22.55 4.49
CA ILE A 156 13.14 -21.59 4.51
C ILE A 156 12.66 -20.15 4.70
N PHE A 157 11.61 -19.74 3.99
CA PHE A 157 11.15 -18.36 3.99
C PHE A 157 10.61 -17.99 5.37
N SER A 158 11.20 -16.94 5.92
CA SER A 158 10.98 -16.45 7.27
C SER A 158 11.41 -15.00 7.33
N TYR A 159 10.96 -14.28 8.36
CA TYR A 159 11.44 -12.93 8.62
C TYR A 159 12.98 -12.85 8.64
N SER A 160 13.64 -13.79 9.33
CA SER A 160 15.11 -13.84 9.41
C SER A 160 15.77 -14.09 8.07
N PHE A 161 15.21 -14.99 7.25
CA PHE A 161 15.72 -15.25 5.91
C PHE A 161 15.69 -13.99 5.05
N PHE A 162 14.55 -13.30 4.98
CA PHE A 162 14.43 -12.08 4.19
C PHE A 162 15.28 -10.94 4.76
N LYS A 163 15.38 -10.82 6.09
CA LYS A 163 16.26 -9.84 6.73
C LYS A 163 17.71 -10.02 6.28
N SER A 164 18.24 -11.25 6.30
CA SER A 164 19.61 -11.53 5.85
C SER A 164 19.76 -11.37 4.33
N LEU A 165 18.74 -11.72 3.57
CA LEU A 165 18.76 -11.62 2.11
C LEU A 165 18.83 -10.16 1.61
N TYR A 166 18.16 -9.24 2.31
CA TYR A 166 18.13 -7.81 1.96
C TYR A 166 19.10 -6.97 2.80
N GLU A 167 19.96 -7.58 3.62
CA GLU A 167 20.91 -6.85 4.45
C GLU A 167 21.99 -6.18 3.59
N GLY A 168 22.09 -4.85 3.69
CA GLY A 168 23.05 -4.07 2.89
C GLY A 168 22.64 -3.83 1.43
N GLU A 169 21.52 -4.40 0.99
CA GLU A 169 20.98 -4.23 -0.36
C GLU A 169 19.93 -3.12 -0.41
N GLN A 170 19.96 -2.30 -1.46
CA GLN A 170 18.90 -1.32 -1.70
C GLN A 170 17.75 -2.00 -2.44
N ALA A 171 16.69 -2.36 -1.71
CA ALA A 171 15.43 -2.82 -2.30
C ALA A 171 14.72 -1.65 -3.01
N GLY A 172 15.14 -1.37 -4.25
CA GLY A 172 14.78 -0.17 -5.02
C GLY A 172 13.53 -0.29 -5.90
N CYS A 173 12.73 -1.35 -5.75
CA CYS A 173 11.56 -1.59 -6.60
C CYS A 173 10.34 -0.86 -6.01
N GLN A 174 9.35 -1.59 -5.50
CA GLN A 174 8.15 -1.02 -4.89
C GLN A 174 7.95 -1.58 -3.49
N PHE A 175 7.55 -0.71 -2.56
CA PHE A 175 7.21 -1.08 -1.19
C PHE A 175 5.77 -0.68 -0.89
N PHE A 176 5.01 -1.59 -0.27
CA PHE A 176 3.59 -1.44 -0.02
C PHE A 176 3.30 -1.40 1.49
N PRO A 177 3.19 -0.19 2.09
CA PRO A 177 2.93 -0.04 3.52
C PRO A 177 1.42 -0.10 3.82
N TYR A 178 0.90 -1.29 4.15
CA TYR A 178 -0.51 -1.46 4.47
C TYR A 178 -0.79 -1.23 5.95
N LYS A 179 -1.37 -0.07 6.29
CA LYS A 179 -1.75 0.31 7.67
C LYS A 179 -0.61 0.14 8.68
N THR A 180 0.60 0.49 8.27
CA THR A 180 1.82 0.42 9.09
C THR A 180 2.60 1.74 9.03
N GLU A 181 3.49 1.95 9.99
CA GLU A 181 4.40 3.11 10.01
C GLU A 181 5.68 2.90 9.19
N PHE A 182 5.95 1.68 8.72
CA PHE A 182 7.12 1.39 7.90
C PHE A 182 7.08 2.15 6.58
N ARG A 183 8.23 2.69 6.16
CA ARG A 183 8.38 3.41 4.88
C ARG A 183 9.25 2.66 3.88
N SER A 184 10.00 1.66 4.35
CA SER A 184 10.91 0.87 3.55
C SER A 184 11.10 -0.54 4.12
N LEU A 185 11.67 -1.46 3.32
CA LEU A 185 12.09 -2.77 3.81
C LEU A 185 13.15 -2.68 4.92
N LEU A 186 14.01 -1.66 4.88
CA LEU A 186 14.98 -1.42 5.94
C LEU A 186 14.27 -1.21 7.29
N ASP A 187 13.17 -0.43 7.32
CA ASP A 187 12.40 -0.23 8.54
C ASP A 187 11.78 -1.54 9.07
N VAL A 188 11.27 -2.37 8.14
CA VAL A 188 10.71 -3.70 8.47
C VAL A 188 11.78 -4.59 9.09
N PHE A 189 12.98 -4.65 8.49
CA PHE A 189 14.08 -5.49 8.97
C PHE A 189 14.81 -4.92 10.20
N ASN A 190 14.54 -3.66 10.56
CA ASN A 190 15.01 -3.03 11.79
C ASN A 190 14.00 -3.09 12.96
N MET A 191 12.86 -3.78 12.80
CA MET A 191 11.92 -3.95 13.92
C MET A 191 12.52 -4.80 15.05
N SER A 192 11.96 -4.68 16.26
CA SER A 192 12.41 -5.47 17.41
C SER A 192 12.20 -6.96 17.18
N LYS A 193 13.06 -7.78 17.79
CA LYS A 193 12.95 -9.25 17.74
C LYS A 193 11.57 -9.74 18.24
N SER A 194 11.05 -9.14 19.31
CA SER A 194 9.72 -9.47 19.83
C SER A 194 8.62 -9.25 18.79
N ARG A 195 8.69 -8.14 18.04
CA ARG A 195 7.70 -7.80 17.03
C ARG A 195 7.82 -8.65 15.78
N SER A 196 9.04 -9.03 15.39
CA SER A 196 9.21 -9.97 14.27
C SER A 196 8.79 -11.40 14.61
N LEU A 197 8.78 -11.76 15.90
CA LEU A 197 8.24 -13.03 16.40
C LEU A 197 6.73 -12.98 16.71
N LEU A 198 6.07 -11.85 16.47
CA LEU A 198 4.65 -11.63 16.77
C LEU A 198 4.29 -11.88 18.25
N GLU A 199 5.21 -11.58 19.16
CA GLU A 199 4.96 -11.74 20.60
C GLU A 199 3.79 -10.85 21.07
N ALA A 200 3.08 -11.32 22.11
CA ALA A 200 1.93 -10.62 22.67
C ALA A 200 2.29 -9.18 23.10
N GLY A 201 1.40 -8.24 22.80
CA GLY A 201 1.58 -6.82 23.10
C GLY A 201 2.41 -6.04 22.07
N THR A 202 2.94 -6.69 21.04
CA THR A 202 3.62 -6.00 19.94
C THR A 202 2.62 -5.44 18.92
N LYS A 203 3.02 -4.36 18.24
CA LYS A 203 2.16 -3.72 17.24
C LYS A 203 2.07 -4.60 15.98
N PRO A 204 0.86 -4.94 15.51
CA PRO A 204 0.69 -5.69 14.27
C PRO A 204 1.16 -4.91 13.05
N TRP A 205 1.42 -5.62 11.95
CA TRP A 205 1.94 -5.04 10.72
C TRP A 205 1.64 -5.95 9.52
N TYR A 206 1.53 -5.34 8.34
CA TYR A 206 1.47 -6.04 7.06
C TYR A 206 2.13 -5.17 6.00
N VAL A 207 3.02 -5.77 5.21
CA VAL A 207 3.74 -5.09 4.14
C VAL A 207 3.79 -5.99 2.92
N GLY A 208 3.87 -5.36 1.75
CA GLY A 208 4.30 -5.99 0.52
C GLY A 208 5.58 -5.35 0.01
N TRP A 209 6.32 -6.04 -0.85
CA TRP A 209 7.34 -5.43 -1.69
C TRP A 209 7.52 -6.24 -2.97
N SER A 210 8.03 -5.57 -4.00
CA SER A 210 8.49 -6.25 -5.21
C SER A 210 10.00 -6.46 -5.18
N ASN A 211 10.45 -7.58 -5.73
CA ASN A 211 11.86 -7.89 -5.96
C ASN A 211 12.15 -7.88 -7.46
N CYS A 212 12.89 -6.87 -7.89
CA CYS A 212 13.38 -6.69 -9.26
C CYS A 212 14.92 -6.82 -9.34
N ASP A 213 15.59 -7.14 -8.22
CA ASP A 213 17.02 -7.46 -8.21
C ASP A 213 17.24 -8.92 -8.62
N GLY A 214 18.00 -9.12 -9.69
CA GLY A 214 18.27 -10.45 -10.25
C GLY A 214 19.12 -11.36 -9.36
N LYS A 215 20.02 -10.81 -8.52
CA LYS A 215 20.81 -11.60 -7.58
C LYS A 215 19.94 -12.12 -6.45
N ILE A 216 19.10 -11.26 -5.87
CA ILE A 216 18.13 -11.65 -4.86
C ILE A 216 17.13 -12.65 -5.46
N GLY A 217 16.62 -12.36 -6.65
CA GLY A 217 15.71 -13.25 -7.38
C GLY A 217 16.33 -14.63 -7.59
N THR A 218 17.61 -14.71 -7.96
CA THR A 218 18.32 -15.98 -8.10
C THR A 218 18.31 -16.79 -6.80
N VAL A 219 18.54 -16.16 -5.65
CA VAL A 219 18.49 -16.84 -4.34
C VAL A 219 17.07 -17.30 -4.01
N LEU A 220 16.06 -16.45 -4.24
CA LEU A 220 14.67 -16.82 -4.01
C LEU A 220 14.27 -18.04 -4.87
N ARG A 221 14.66 -18.06 -6.15
CA ARG A 221 14.37 -19.15 -7.11
C ARG A 221 15.11 -20.46 -6.84
N GLN A 222 16.04 -20.50 -5.87
CA GLN A 222 16.55 -21.77 -5.35
C GLN A 222 15.50 -22.51 -4.50
N HIS A 223 14.50 -21.79 -3.97
CA HIS A 223 13.55 -22.32 -3.00
C HIS A 223 12.14 -22.57 -3.54
N TYR A 224 11.82 -21.98 -4.69
CA TYR A 224 10.56 -22.21 -5.39
C TYR A 224 10.77 -22.14 -6.90
N GLN A 225 9.85 -22.75 -7.64
CA GLN A 225 9.92 -22.87 -9.09
C GLN A 225 8.69 -22.22 -9.72
N ARG A 226 8.68 -22.16 -11.04
CA ARG A 226 7.45 -21.89 -11.79
C ARG A 226 6.37 -22.92 -11.41
N PRO A 227 5.15 -22.52 -11.05
CA PRO A 227 4.08 -23.47 -10.73
C PRO A 227 3.83 -24.46 -11.88
N TYR A 228 3.64 -25.73 -11.55
CA TYR A 228 3.58 -26.81 -12.55
C TYR A 228 2.37 -26.70 -13.50
N PHE A 229 1.28 -26.08 -13.03
CA PHE A 229 0.02 -25.96 -13.75
C PHE A 229 0.06 -24.86 -14.82
N LEU A 230 1.06 -23.98 -14.82
CA LEU A 230 1.14 -22.90 -15.81
C LEU A 230 1.47 -23.48 -17.20
N PRO A 231 0.85 -22.97 -18.29
CA PRO A 231 1.01 -23.51 -19.65
C PRO A 231 2.48 -23.48 -20.09
N PRO A 232 3.08 -24.51 -20.72
CA PRO A 232 4.53 -24.54 -20.98
C PRO A 232 5.11 -23.32 -21.72
N THR A 233 4.28 -22.64 -22.51
CA THR A 233 4.61 -21.41 -23.25
C THR A 233 4.54 -20.15 -22.42
N ALA A 234 3.85 -20.16 -21.28
CA ALA A 234 3.69 -18.98 -20.44
C ALA A 234 5.00 -18.66 -19.71
N GLU A 235 5.49 -17.45 -19.92
CA GLU A 235 6.65 -16.94 -19.21
C GLU A 235 6.25 -16.50 -17.79
N SER A 236 7.23 -16.41 -16.89
CA SER A 236 7.01 -15.84 -15.56
C SER A 236 7.75 -14.53 -15.50
N GLU A 237 7.06 -13.50 -15.03
CA GLU A 237 7.70 -12.22 -14.84
C GLU A 237 8.86 -12.33 -13.85
N LYS A 238 9.93 -11.57 -14.13
CA LYS A 238 11.15 -11.59 -13.28
C LYS A 238 10.90 -10.97 -11.91
N THR A 239 9.84 -10.18 -11.79
CA THR A 239 9.51 -9.44 -10.58
C THR A 239 8.71 -10.32 -9.63
N ASP A 240 9.28 -10.61 -8.46
CA ASP A 240 8.59 -11.35 -7.41
C ASP A 240 7.85 -10.40 -6.48
N TRP A 241 6.61 -10.73 -6.13
CA TRP A 241 5.78 -9.95 -5.22
C TRP A 241 5.65 -10.68 -3.89
N ILE A 242 6.24 -10.13 -2.84
CA ILE A 242 6.29 -10.77 -1.53
C ILE A 242 5.44 -9.97 -0.55
N PHE A 243 4.59 -10.66 0.21
CA PHE A 243 3.81 -10.06 1.28
C PHE A 243 4.02 -10.79 2.59
N MET A 244 4.12 -10.02 3.67
CA MET A 244 4.41 -10.55 5.00
C MET A 244 3.71 -9.74 6.08
N GLY A 245 3.18 -10.42 7.10
CA GLY A 245 2.62 -9.73 8.26
C GLY A 245 1.93 -10.62 9.28
N SER A 246 1.24 -9.96 10.21
CA SER A 246 0.58 -10.53 11.38
C SER A 246 -0.92 -10.81 11.17
N HIS A 247 -1.49 -11.66 12.03
CA HIS A 247 -2.91 -11.94 12.10
C HIS A 247 -3.79 -10.68 12.04
N GLY A 248 -4.91 -10.78 11.32
CA GLY A 248 -5.95 -9.75 11.23
C GLY A 248 -5.66 -8.61 10.26
N TYR A 249 -4.46 -8.56 9.68
CA TYR A 249 -4.04 -7.54 8.71
C TYR A 249 -3.94 -8.13 7.30
N GLY A 250 -3.92 -7.26 6.29
CA GLY A 250 -3.84 -7.62 4.89
C GLY A 250 -4.01 -6.40 3.98
N ALA A 251 -4.03 -6.62 2.67
CA ALA A 251 -4.27 -5.55 1.71
C ALA A 251 -5.76 -5.17 1.70
N PRO A 252 -6.12 -3.88 1.78
CA PRO A 252 -7.51 -3.43 1.68
C PRO A 252 -8.10 -3.70 0.29
N MET A 253 -9.41 -3.52 0.12
CA MET A 253 -10.05 -3.72 -1.19
C MET A 253 -9.46 -2.81 -2.28
N HIS A 254 -8.90 -3.40 -3.33
CA HIS A 254 -8.29 -2.71 -4.45
C HIS A 254 -8.32 -3.56 -5.72
N VAL A 255 -7.92 -2.96 -6.83
CA VAL A 255 -7.62 -3.62 -8.09
C VAL A 255 -6.20 -3.19 -8.43
N ASP A 256 -5.44 -4.10 -9.03
CA ASP A 256 -4.07 -3.82 -9.45
C ASP A 256 -4.03 -3.11 -10.81
N ASP A 257 -2.84 -2.62 -11.14
CA ASP A 257 -2.51 -2.00 -12.42
C ASP A 257 -1.23 -2.65 -12.93
N VAL A 258 -1.38 -3.92 -13.31
CA VAL A 258 -0.31 -4.79 -13.80
C VAL A 258 -0.60 -5.21 -15.24
N GLU A 259 0.33 -5.90 -15.90
CA GLU A 259 0.16 -6.23 -17.32
C GLU A 259 -0.59 -7.55 -17.50
N HIS A 260 -0.31 -8.53 -16.63
CA HIS A 260 -0.74 -9.92 -16.84
C HIS A 260 -1.44 -10.51 -15.60
N PRO A 261 -2.18 -11.62 -15.77
CA PRO A 261 -2.75 -12.33 -14.63
C PRO A 261 -1.67 -12.78 -13.65
N SER A 262 -2.02 -12.86 -12.36
CA SER A 262 -1.06 -13.18 -11.32
C SER A 262 -1.41 -14.46 -10.58
N TRP A 263 -0.38 -15.09 -10.04
CA TRP A 263 -0.51 -16.16 -9.06
C TRP A 263 0.15 -15.75 -7.75
N GLN A 264 -0.39 -16.18 -6.62
CA GLN A 264 0.19 -15.95 -5.31
C GLN A 264 0.20 -17.24 -4.49
N ALA A 265 1.39 -17.68 -4.14
CA ALA A 265 1.66 -18.85 -3.31
C ALA A 265 1.63 -18.48 -1.83
N GLN A 266 0.87 -19.22 -1.04
CA GLN A 266 0.84 -19.07 0.41
C GLN A 266 1.94 -19.91 1.05
N ILE A 267 3.08 -19.28 1.35
CA ILE A 267 4.29 -19.96 1.83
C ILE A 267 4.20 -20.32 3.32
N ARG A 268 3.60 -19.43 4.13
CA ARG A 268 3.35 -19.65 5.57
C ARG A 268 2.04 -19.02 5.99
N GLY A 269 1.40 -19.58 7.02
CA GLY A 269 0.13 -19.08 7.55
C GLY A 269 -1.05 -19.30 6.60
N GLU A 270 -2.12 -18.55 6.84
CA GLU A 270 -3.37 -18.62 6.08
C GLU A 270 -3.91 -17.22 5.80
N LYS A 271 -4.39 -17.02 4.57
CA LYS A 271 -4.90 -15.73 4.11
C LYS A 271 -6.29 -15.92 3.49
N GLN A 272 -7.27 -15.21 4.01
CA GLN A 272 -8.58 -15.07 3.40
C GLN A 272 -8.50 -14.04 2.27
N TRP A 273 -8.97 -14.43 1.10
CA TRP A 273 -9.20 -13.57 -0.06
C TRP A 273 -10.68 -13.30 -0.19
N ILE A 274 -11.02 -12.03 -0.39
CA ILE A 274 -12.39 -11.55 -0.61
C ILE A 274 -12.38 -10.84 -1.96
N LEU A 275 -13.11 -11.38 -2.93
CA LEU A 275 -13.18 -10.88 -4.29
C LEU A 275 -14.55 -10.23 -4.54
N GLN A 276 -14.52 -9.01 -5.07
CA GLN A 276 -15.70 -8.28 -5.52
C GLN A 276 -15.64 -8.16 -7.05
N PRO A 277 -16.77 -8.36 -7.74
CA PRO A 277 -16.82 -8.07 -9.16
C PRO A 277 -16.67 -6.55 -9.42
N PRO A 278 -16.23 -6.17 -10.63
CA PRO A 278 -16.35 -4.81 -11.13
C PRO A 278 -17.78 -4.27 -10.98
N ARG A 279 -17.93 -2.95 -10.86
CA ARG A 279 -19.22 -2.31 -10.53
C ARG A 279 -20.28 -2.54 -11.62
N GLU A 280 -19.86 -2.51 -12.87
CA GLU A 280 -20.63 -2.83 -14.06
C GLU A 280 -21.18 -4.26 -14.04
N CYS A 281 -20.52 -5.17 -13.34
CA CYS A 281 -20.90 -6.57 -13.21
C CYS A 281 -21.65 -6.88 -11.91
N HIS A 282 -22.00 -5.87 -11.11
CA HIS A 282 -22.57 -6.04 -9.76
C HIS A 282 -23.87 -6.85 -9.72
N TYR A 283 -24.70 -6.80 -10.78
CA TYR A 283 -25.96 -7.53 -10.86
C TYR A 283 -25.84 -8.92 -11.49
N THR A 284 -24.71 -9.21 -12.14
CA THR A 284 -24.44 -10.47 -12.84
C THR A 284 -23.57 -11.39 -12.00
N CYS A 285 -22.57 -10.81 -11.35
CA CYS A 285 -21.60 -11.51 -10.52
C CYS A 285 -21.89 -11.29 -9.04
N LYS A 286 -21.42 -12.23 -8.20
CA LYS A 286 -21.49 -12.10 -6.74
C LYS A 286 -20.08 -12.01 -6.14
N GLN A 287 -20.03 -11.57 -4.89
CA GLN A 287 -18.82 -11.65 -4.08
C GLN A 287 -18.37 -13.10 -3.90
N LEU A 288 -17.07 -13.34 -3.98
CA LEU A 288 -16.44 -14.64 -3.76
C LEU A 288 -15.45 -14.55 -2.60
N GLU A 289 -15.29 -15.65 -1.87
CA GLU A 289 -14.32 -15.73 -0.78
C GLU A 289 -13.63 -17.09 -0.76
N VAL A 290 -12.35 -17.09 -0.40
CA VAL A 290 -11.58 -18.33 -0.19
C VAL A 290 -10.48 -18.11 0.84
N VAL A 291 -10.22 -19.11 1.68
CA VAL A 291 -9.01 -19.14 2.51
C VAL A 291 -7.95 -19.93 1.77
N VAL A 292 -6.83 -19.28 1.47
CA VAL A 292 -5.64 -19.88 0.87
C VAL A 292 -4.69 -20.27 2.00
N ARG A 293 -4.31 -21.54 2.04
CA ARG A 293 -3.51 -22.14 3.11
C ARG A 293 -2.09 -22.40 2.66
N THR A 294 -1.19 -22.59 3.63
CA THR A 294 0.17 -23.04 3.35
C THR A 294 0.14 -24.31 2.49
N GLY A 295 0.83 -24.30 1.35
CA GLY A 295 0.77 -25.38 0.35
C GLY A 295 0.07 -24.97 -0.96
N GLU A 296 -0.84 -24.01 -0.87
CA GLU A 296 -1.74 -23.64 -1.95
C GLU A 296 -1.29 -22.39 -2.71
N ILE A 297 -1.69 -22.30 -3.98
CA ILE A 297 -1.50 -21.13 -4.84
C ILE A 297 -2.85 -20.66 -5.34
N ILE A 298 -3.17 -19.38 -5.15
CA ILE A 298 -4.32 -18.75 -5.82
C ILE A 298 -3.87 -18.14 -7.14
N VAL A 299 -4.66 -18.33 -8.18
CA VAL A 299 -4.55 -17.65 -9.47
C VAL A 299 -5.71 -16.69 -9.59
N LEU A 300 -5.40 -15.43 -9.88
CA LEU A 300 -6.36 -14.36 -9.99
C LEU A 300 -5.85 -13.33 -10.99
N ASP A 301 -6.73 -12.94 -11.91
CA ASP A 301 -6.50 -11.72 -12.66
C ASP A 301 -6.82 -10.51 -11.75
N THR A 302 -5.76 -9.96 -11.13
CA THR A 302 -5.87 -8.88 -10.14
C THR A 302 -6.16 -7.52 -10.76
N ASN A 303 -6.06 -7.41 -12.09
CA ASN A 303 -6.56 -6.28 -12.85
C ASN A 303 -8.09 -6.34 -12.95
N ARG A 304 -8.69 -7.52 -13.06
CA ARG A 304 -10.13 -7.62 -13.33
C ARG A 304 -10.97 -7.77 -12.06
N TRP A 305 -10.42 -8.35 -11.00
CA TRP A 305 -11.12 -8.52 -9.73
C TRP A 305 -10.69 -7.52 -8.68
N TYR A 306 -11.68 -6.82 -8.10
CA TYR A 306 -11.46 -6.14 -6.84
C TYR A 306 -11.19 -7.19 -5.77
N HIS A 307 -10.10 -7.02 -5.02
CA HIS A 307 -9.69 -8.01 -4.04
C HIS A 307 -9.20 -7.36 -2.76
N GLN A 308 -9.50 -8.03 -1.65
CA GLN A 308 -9.02 -7.72 -0.31
C GLN A 308 -8.44 -9.00 0.28
N THR A 309 -7.40 -8.85 1.09
CA THR A 309 -6.83 -9.95 1.84
C THR A 309 -6.87 -9.71 3.33
N LYS A 310 -6.95 -10.80 4.10
CA LYS A 310 -6.85 -10.78 5.56
C LYS A 310 -6.12 -12.03 6.03
N ILE A 311 -5.07 -11.87 6.81
CA ILE A 311 -4.39 -12.98 7.47
C ILE A 311 -5.31 -13.52 8.56
N VAL A 312 -5.60 -14.80 8.51
CA VAL A 312 -6.49 -15.49 9.47
C VAL A 312 -5.75 -16.49 10.35
N SER A 313 -4.50 -16.83 10.02
CA SER A 313 -3.62 -17.60 10.91
C SER A 313 -3.09 -16.73 12.06
N GLU A 314 -2.86 -17.33 13.23
CA GLU A 314 -2.16 -16.67 14.35
C GLU A 314 -0.67 -16.45 14.03
N ASP A 315 -0.05 -17.42 13.35
CA ASP A 315 1.32 -17.32 12.89
C ASP A 315 1.49 -16.30 11.76
N MET A 316 2.73 -15.83 11.59
CA MET A 316 3.13 -14.95 10.50
C MET A 316 2.77 -15.54 9.14
N SER A 317 2.04 -14.76 8.34
CA SER A 317 1.76 -15.09 6.95
C SER A 317 2.88 -14.58 6.06
N ILE A 318 3.31 -15.42 5.12
CA ILE A 318 4.27 -15.08 4.06
C ILE A 318 3.71 -15.60 2.75
N THR A 319 3.72 -14.74 1.73
CA THR A 319 3.32 -15.12 0.37
C THR A 319 4.34 -14.62 -0.63
N ILE A 320 4.48 -15.34 -1.73
CA ILE A 320 5.24 -14.91 -2.90
C ILE A 320 4.39 -15.14 -4.14
N GLY A 321 4.43 -14.22 -5.09
CA GLY A 321 3.68 -14.30 -6.33
C GLY A 321 4.44 -13.66 -7.48
N ALA A 322 3.94 -13.89 -8.68
CA ALA A 322 4.41 -13.24 -9.89
C ALA A 322 3.26 -13.21 -10.92
N GLU A 323 3.45 -12.36 -11.92
CA GLU A 323 2.65 -12.37 -13.14
C GLU A 323 3.10 -13.48 -14.10
N TYR A 324 2.22 -13.87 -15.02
CA TYR A 324 2.54 -14.79 -16.11
C TYR A 324 1.84 -14.41 -17.41
N ASP A 325 2.59 -14.41 -18.50
CA ASP A 325 2.28 -14.95 -19.83
C ASP A 325 3.51 -14.90 -20.74
#